data_AF-A0A1Q3A537-F1
#
_entry.id   AF-A0A1Q3A537-F1
#
_cell.length_a   1.000
_cell.length_b   1.000
_cell.length_c   1.000
_cell.angle_alpha   90.00
_cell.angle_beta   90.00
_cell.angle_gamma   90.00
#
_symmetry.space_group_name_H-M   'P 1'
#
loop_
_entity.id
_entity.type
_entity.pdbx_description
1 polymer ?
#
loop_
_entity_poly.entity_id
_entity_poly.type
_entity_poly.pdbx_seq_one_letter_code
_entity_poly.pdbx_strand_id
1 'polypeptide(L)' 'MKKTSPAKNVVKNITNCPDCGGPLQKCLIQQNYAIVICTKEDCPYPFNQREVMDNLVYVYDSDIISVAKQRLSQD' A
#
# COMPACT_ATOMS: atom_id res chain seq x y z
N MET A 1 -6.49 18.06 27.74
CA MET A 1 -5.64 17.71 26.58
C MET A 1 -5.76 16.20 26.36
N LYS A 2 -6.57 15.76 25.39
CA LYS A 2 -6.76 14.33 25.09
C LYS A 2 -5.67 13.91 24.09
N LYS A 3 -4.72 13.09 24.54
CA LYS A 3 -3.70 12.48 23.67
C LYS A 3 -4.38 11.39 22.85
N THR A 4 -4.77 11.69 21.62
CA THR A 4 -5.23 10.67 20.67
C THR A 4 -4.01 9.98 20.08
N SER A 5 -3.76 8.75 20.53
CA SER A 5 -2.76 7.84 19.97
C SER A 5 -3.06 7.57 18.49
N PRO A 6 -2.05 7.55 17.60
CA PRO A 6 -2.27 7.15 16.22
C PRO A 6 -2.71 5.68 16.19
N ALA A 7 -3.78 5.41 15.47
CA ALA A 7 -4.30 4.07 15.26
C ALA A 7 -3.16 3.16 14.76
N LYS A 8 -2.80 2.17 15.57
CA LYS A 8 -1.89 1.09 15.18
C LYS A 8 -2.62 0.20 14.17
N ASN A 9 -2.66 0.60 12.91
CA ASN A 9 -3.05 -0.29 11.83
C ASN A 9 -1.88 -1.27 11.62
N VAL A 10 -1.99 -2.43 12.25
CA VAL A 10 -1.11 -3.57 12.00
C VAL A 10 -1.39 -4.02 10.58
N VAL A 11 -0.56 -3.58 9.64
CA VAL A 11 -0.62 -3.99 8.23
C VAL A 11 -0.34 -5.50 8.21
N LYS A 12 -1.39 -6.32 8.12
CA LYS A 12 -1.24 -7.70 7.65
C LYS A 12 -0.56 -7.58 6.28
N ASN A 13 0.60 -8.20 6.11
CA ASN A 13 1.26 -8.32 4.82
C ASN A 13 0.42 -9.26 3.93
N ILE A 14 -0.71 -8.77 3.46
CA ILE A 14 -1.55 -9.43 2.48
C ILE A 14 -0.82 -9.24 1.15
N THR A 15 -0.10 -10.27 0.71
CA THR A 15 0.61 -10.28 -0.58
C THR A 15 -0.31 -10.65 -1.74
N ASN A 16 -1.50 -11.18 -1.43
CA ASN A 16 -2.43 -11.74 -2.40
C ASN A 16 -3.79 -11.04 -2.35
N CYS A 17 -4.28 -10.67 -3.52
CA CYS A 17 -5.55 -10.00 -3.70
C CYS A 17 -6.69 -10.88 -3.17
N PRO A 18 -7.57 -10.35 -2.30
CA PRO A 18 -8.68 -11.14 -1.75
C PRO A 18 -9.71 -11.52 -2.83
N ASP A 19 -9.80 -10.77 -3.92
CA ASP A 19 -10.80 -10.99 -4.96
C ASP A 19 -10.38 -12.05 -5.99
N CYS A 20 -9.10 -12.08 -6.37
CA CYS A 20 -8.62 -12.89 -7.50
C CYS A 20 -7.35 -13.71 -7.21
N GLY A 21 -6.85 -13.66 -5.97
CA GLY A 21 -5.61 -14.31 -5.53
C GLY A 21 -4.33 -13.74 -6.15
N GLY A 22 -4.44 -12.73 -7.02
CA GLY A 22 -3.32 -12.13 -7.74
C GLY A 22 -2.36 -11.33 -6.85
N PRO A 23 -1.21 -10.91 -7.38
CA PRO A 23 -0.26 -10.09 -6.63
C PRO A 23 -0.85 -8.72 -6.26
N LEU A 24 -0.60 -8.29 -5.03
CA LEU A 24 -0.84 -6.93 -4.56
C LEU A 24 0.45 -6.11 -4.59
N GLN A 25 0.33 -4.83 -4.92
CA GLN A 25 1.44 -3.88 -4.90
C GLN A 25 1.03 -2.58 -4.21
N LYS A 26 1.96 -2.00 -3.43
CA LYS A 26 1.82 -0.65 -2.90
C LYS A 26 2.14 0.36 -4.00
N CYS A 27 1.18 1.22 -4.32
CA CYS A 27 1.36 2.35 -5.22
C CYS A 27 1.35 3.65 -4.40
N LEU A 28 2.46 4.37 -4.42
CA LEU A 28 2.59 5.65 -3.72
C LEU A 28 1.68 6.69 -4.37
N ILE A 29 0.83 7.35 -3.58
CA ILE A 29 -0.13 8.35 -4.09
C ILE A 29 0.12 9.75 -3.52
N GLN A 30 0.56 9.86 -2.26
CA GLN A 30 0.80 11.14 -1.61
C GLN A 30 1.83 10.99 -0.49
N GLN A 31 2.96 11.70 -0.59
CA GLN A 31 4.08 11.70 0.37
C GLN A 31 4.39 10.29 0.90
N ASN A 32 3.83 9.95 2.06
CA ASN A 32 4.10 8.73 2.81
C ASN A 32 2.86 7.82 2.87
N TYR A 33 1.93 7.97 1.93
CA TYR A 33 0.76 7.12 1.79
C TYR A 33 0.80 6.42 0.44
N ALA A 34 0.61 5.11 0.51
CA ALA A 34 0.40 4.26 -0.66
C ALA A 34 -0.97 3.62 -0.57
N ILE A 35 -1.56 3.37 -1.72
CA ILE A 35 -2.73 2.50 -1.85
C ILE A 35 -2.25 1.10 -2.23
N VAL A 36 -2.84 0.07 -1.64
CA VAL A 36 -2.58 -1.33 -2.01
C VAL A 36 -3.54 -1.72 -3.15
N ILE A 37 -2.99 -2.04 -4.33
CA ILE A 37 -3.77 -2.40 -5.52
C ILE A 37 -3.41 -3.79 -6.04
N CYS A 38 -4.36 -4.44 -6.69
CA CYS A 38 -4.04 -5.63 -7.47
C CYS A 38 -3.38 -5.20 -8.79
N THR A 39 -2.34 -5.91 -9.21
CA THR A 39 -1.65 -5.62 -10.47
C THR A 39 -2.19 -6.44 -11.65
N LYS A 40 -3.18 -7.30 -11.42
CA LYS A 40 -3.90 -7.97 -12.52
C LYS A 40 -4.87 -6.97 -13.17
N GLU A 41 -4.76 -6.80 -14.48
CA GLU A 41 -5.55 -5.82 -15.25
C GLU A 41 -7.06 -6.11 -15.24
N ASP A 42 -7.45 -7.37 -15.05
CA ASP A 42 -8.84 -7.84 -15.00
C ASP A 42 -9.45 -7.73 -13.58
N CYS A 43 -8.68 -7.30 -12.58
CA CYS A 43 -9.11 -7.22 -11.20
C CYS A 43 -9.23 -5.76 -10.74
N PRO A 44 -10.44 -5.27 -10.43
CA PRO A 44 -10.65 -3.87 -10.04
C PRO A 44 -10.26 -3.55 -8.59
N TYR A 45 -9.66 -4.50 -7.85
CA TYR A 45 -9.30 -4.30 -6.44
C TYR A 45 -8.26 -3.18 -6.27
N PRO A 46 -8.47 -2.22 -5.34
CA PRO A 46 -9.55 -2.12 -4.35
C PRO A 46 -10.70 -1.18 -4.77
N PHE A 47 -10.69 -0.68 -6.01
CA PHE A 47 -11.62 0.35 -6.50
C PHE A 47 -13.07 -0.14 -6.67
N ASN A 48 -13.28 -1.46 -6.65
CA ASN A 48 -14.59 -2.08 -6.56
C ASN A 48 -15.17 -2.08 -5.12
N GLN A 49 -14.44 -1.63 -4.11
CA GLN A 49 -14.90 -1.55 -2.73
C GLN A 49 -15.51 -0.17 -2.43
N ARG A 50 -16.50 -0.10 -1.54
CA ARG A 50 -17.07 1.17 -1.08
C ARG A 50 -16.08 1.98 -0.25
N GLU A 51 -15.20 1.31 0.49
CA GLU A 51 -14.28 1.88 1.47
C GLU A 51 -12.83 1.79 0.95
N VAL A 52 -12.56 2.36 -0.23
CA VAL A 52 -11.22 2.36 -0.87
C VAL A 52 -10.14 2.91 0.07
N MET A 53 -10.50 3.88 0.91
CA MET A 53 -9.57 4.52 1.85
C MET A 53 -8.98 3.56 2.89
N ASP A 54 -9.63 2.44 3.18
CA ASP A 54 -9.11 1.43 4.11
C ASP A 54 -7.91 0.68 3.54
N ASN A 55 -7.70 0.77 2.22
CA ASN A 55 -6.54 0.22 1.52
C ASN A 55 -5.36 1.21 1.47
N LEU A 56 -5.48 2.37 2.13
CA LEU A 56 -4.37 3.30 2.31
C LEU A 56 -3.47 2.83 3.46
N VAL A 57 -2.18 2.73 3.15
CA VAL A 57 -1.15 2.37 4.10
C VAL A 57 -0.11 3.48 4.19
N TYR A 58 0.31 3.77 5.41
CA TYR A 58 1.48 4.62 5.61
C TYR A 58 2.74 3.85 5.20
N VAL A 59 3.64 4.52 4.50
CA VAL A 59 4.93 4.02 4.05
C VAL A 59 6.01 4.83 4.74
N TYR A 60 6.93 4.14 5.41
CA TYR A 60 8.05 4.80 6.08
C TYR A 60 9.06 5.31 5.04
N ASP A 61 9.70 6.44 5.34
CA ASP A 61 10.74 7.01 4.47
C ASP A 61 11.87 6.03 4.18
N SER A 62 12.21 5.17 5.15
CA SER A 62 13.19 4.10 4.98
C SER A 62 12.84 3.16 3.83
N ASP A 63 11.56 2.82 3.69
CA ASP A 63 11.09 1.91 2.65
C ASP A 63 11.17 2.59 1.27
N ILE A 64 10.79 3.88 1.21
CA ILE A 64 10.88 4.71 0.01
C ILE A 64 12.33 4.83 -0.45
N ILE A 65 13.25 5.17 0.46
CA ILE A 65 14.68 5.30 0.19
C ILE A 65 15.27 3.97 -0.26
N SER A 66 14.88 2.85 0.37
CA SER A 66 15.35 1.51 0.00
C SER A 66 14.98 1.16 -1.44
N VAL A 67 13.72 1.39 -1.83
CA VAL A 67 13.25 1.13 -3.20
C VAL A 67 13.92 2.08 -4.20
N ALA A 68 14.11 3.35 -3.85
CA ALA A 68 14.82 4.31 -4.70
C ALA A 68 16.27 3.92 -4.96
N LYS A 69 17.00 3.45 -3.92
CA LYS A 69 18.36 2.93 -4.06
C LYS A 69 18.41 1.70 -4.96
N GLN A 70 17.45 0.78 -4.81
CA GLN A 70 17.39 -0.42 -5.66
C GLN A 70 17.25 -0.04 -7.15
N ARG A 71 16.40 0.94 -7.48
CA ARG A 71 16.25 1.43 -8.85
C ARG A 71 17.54 2.01 -9.41
N LEU A 72 18.20 2.89 -8.63
CA LEU A 72 19.47 3.50 -9.03
C LEU A 72 20.64 2.52 -9.14
N SER A 73 20.58 1.37 -8.46
CA SER A 73 21.62 0.33 -8.54
C SER A 73 21.48 -0.61 -9.74
N GLN A 74 20.38 -0.50 -10.50
CA GLN A 74 20.12 -1.32 -11.70
C GLN A 74 20.46 -0.58 -13.01
N ASP A 75 20.93 0.66 -12.91
CA ASP A 75 21.57 1.44 -13.99
C ASP A 75 23.10 1.28 -13.94
#